data_AF-A0A453Q1J0-F1
#
_entry.id   AF-A0A453Q1J0-F1
#
_cell.length_a   1.000
_cell.length_b   1.000
_cell.length_c   1.000
_cell.angle_alpha   90.00
_cell.angle_beta   90.00
_cell.angle_gamma   90.00
#
_symmetry.space_group_name_H-M   'P 1'
#
loop_
_entity.id
_entity.type
_entity.pdbx_description
1 polymer ?
#
loop_
_entity_poly.entity_id
_entity_poly.type
_entity_poly.pdbx_seq_one_letter_code
_entity_poly.pdbx_strand_id
1 'polypeptide(L)'
;MCRFLDDNGELQERFLAIKHITDCTSAGIKEALFHVLKYHGLSINRLRGQGYDGASNMRGEFNGLQKLIRDESPYAFYVHCFAHQLQLRRSSEYFQQ
;
A
#
# COMPACT_ATOMS: atom_id res chain seq x y z
N MET A 1 1.22 -3.02 6.97
CA MET A 1 0.18 -3.23 7.99
C MET A 1 -1.01 -3.91 7.33
N CYS A 2 -1.68 -4.83 8.02
CA CYS A 2 -2.84 -5.56 7.52
C CYS A 2 -4.00 -5.36 8.51
N ARG A 3 -5.21 -5.19 7.98
CA ARG A 3 -6.46 -5.14 8.74
C ARG A 3 -7.36 -6.28 8.29
N PHE A 4 -7.88 -7.06 9.22
CA PHE A 4 -8.77 -8.19 8.93
C PHE A 4 -9.75 -8.39 10.09
N LEU A 5 -10.84 -9.11 9.82
CA LEU A 5 -11.75 -9.58 10.86
C LEU A 5 -11.29 -10.95 11.32
N ASP A 6 -11.24 -11.18 12.62
CA ASP A 6 -11.04 -12.52 13.19
C ASP A 6 -12.35 -13.35 13.17
N ASP A 7 -12.28 -14.55 13.74
CA ASP A 7 -13.41 -15.49 13.77
C ASP A 7 -14.60 -14.99 14.59
N ASN A 8 -14.39 -14.01 15.47
CA ASN A 8 -15.45 -13.34 16.24
C ASN A 8 -16.01 -12.11 15.50
N GLY A 9 -15.48 -11.79 14.32
CA GLY A 9 -15.84 -10.59 13.57
C GLY A 9 -15.21 -9.30 14.11
N GLU A 10 -14.20 -9.40 14.99
CA GLU A 10 -13.54 -8.23 15.56
C GLU A 10 -12.43 -7.72 14.62
N LEU A 11 -12.30 -6.40 14.51
CA LEU A 11 -11.27 -5.78 13.69
C LEU A 11 -9.89 -5.94 14.33
N GLN A 12 -9.02 -6.66 13.65
CA GLN A 12 -7.63 -6.83 14.01
C GLN A 12 -6.73 -6.00 13.09
N GLU A 13 -5.75 -5.32 13.68
CA GLU A 13 -4.65 -4.67 12.95
C GLU A 13 -3.33 -5.36 13.33
N ARG A 14 -2.53 -5.70 12.32
CA ARG A 14 -1.23 -6.36 12.49
C ARG A 14 -0.17 -5.73 11.60
N PHE A 15 1.01 -5.55 12.16
CA PHE A 15 2.20 -5.25 11.38
C PHE A 15 2.78 -6.55 10.82
N LEU A 16 3.00 -6.62 9.50
CA LEU A 16 3.44 -7.83 8.82
C LEU A 16 4.96 -7.91 8.65
N ALA A 17 5.59 -6.82 8.19
CA ALA A 17 7.02 -6.76 7.90
C ALA A 17 7.49 -5.33 7.61
N ILE A 18 8.77 -5.08 7.87
CA ILE A 18 9.59 -4.07 7.18
C ILE A 18 10.57 -4.86 6.31
N LYS A 19 10.60 -4.57 5.01
CA LYS A 19 11.48 -5.24 4.05
C LYS A 19 12.30 -4.20 3.35
N HIS A 20 13.62 -4.34 3.41
CA HIS A 20 14.53 -3.56 2.58
C HIS A 20 14.41 -4.04 1.14
N ILE A 21 14.18 -3.11 0.21
CA ILE A 21 14.10 -3.36 -1.22
C ILE A 21 15.07 -2.40 -1.93
N THR A 22 15.78 -2.91 -2.93
CA THR A 22 16.67 -2.11 -3.77
C THR A 22 15.95 -1.61 -5.03
N ASP A 23 14.94 -2.35 -5.49
CA ASP A 23 14.07 -1.96 -6.59
C ASP A 23 12.78 -1.32 -6.06
N CYS A 24 12.70 0.01 -6.19
CA CYS A 24 11.55 0.82 -5.79
C CYS A 24 10.56 1.07 -6.96
N THR A 25 10.69 0.35 -8.07
CA THR A 25 9.65 0.35 -9.12
C THR A 25 8.37 -0.31 -8.61
N SER A 26 7.26 -0.03 -9.27
CA SER A 26 5.96 -0.63 -8.92
C SER A 26 5.99 -2.17 -9.00
N ALA A 27 6.75 -2.73 -9.95
CA ALA A 27 6.96 -4.16 -10.08
C ALA A 27 7.81 -4.72 -8.92
N GLY A 28 8.93 -4.08 -8.59
CA GLY A 28 9.77 -4.48 -7.45
C GLY A 28 9.02 -4.46 -6.12
N ILE A 29 8.19 -3.42 -5.91
CA ILE A 29 7.35 -3.32 -4.72
C ILE A 29 6.26 -4.41 -4.70
N LYS A 30 5.64 -4.72 -5.85
CA LYS A 30 4.66 -5.82 -5.97
C LYS A 30 5.28 -7.15 -5.58
N GLU A 31 6.44 -7.48 -6.14
CA GLU A 31 7.15 -8.73 -5.83
C GLU A 31 7.51 -8.82 -4.35
N ALA A 32 8.00 -7.72 -3.78
CA ALA A 32 8.30 -7.65 -2.35
C ALA A 32 7.06 -7.89 -1.48
N LEU A 33 5.92 -7.29 -1.85
CA LEU A 33 4.64 -7.49 -1.18
C LEU A 33 4.17 -8.94 -1.29
N PHE A 34 4.23 -9.54 -2.48
CA PHE A 34 3.80 -10.92 -2.72
C PHE A 34 4.62 -11.91 -1.90
N HIS A 35 5.92 -11.68 -1.79
CA HIS A 35 6.77 -12.47 -0.92
C HIS A 35 6.36 -12.37 0.56
N VAL A 36 6.04 -11.17 1.06
CA VAL A 36 5.58 -10.99 2.44
C VAL A 36 4.24 -11.68 2.67
N LEU A 37 3.29 -11.54 1.74
CA LEU A 37 2.00 -12.22 1.83
C LEU A 37 2.16 -13.74 1.83
N LYS A 38 2.96 -14.28 0.92
CA LYS A 38 3.25 -15.72 0.83
C LYS A 38 3.92 -16.26 2.10
N TYR A 39 4.89 -15.52 2.66
CA TYR A 39 5.56 -15.89 3.91
C TYR A 39 4.56 -16.03 5.07
N HIS A 40 3.54 -15.17 5.12
CA HIS A 40 2.47 -15.21 6.13
C HIS A 40 1.29 -16.10 5.74
N GLY A 41 1.35 -16.84 4.64
CA GLY A 41 0.25 -17.70 4.16
C GLY A 41 -0.99 -16.93 3.71
N LEU A 42 -0.86 -15.63 3.40
CA LEU A 42 -1.95 -14.76 2.97
C LEU A 42 -2.11 -14.79 1.44
N SER A 43 -3.33 -15.05 0.98
CA SER A 43 -3.66 -15.04 -0.46
C SER A 43 -4.04 -13.64 -0.92
N ILE A 44 -3.47 -13.19 -2.05
CA ILE A 44 -3.82 -11.91 -2.70
C ILE A 44 -5.30 -11.84 -3.09
N ASN A 45 -5.92 -12.99 -3.40
CA ASN A 45 -7.34 -13.08 -3.79
C ASN A 45 -8.29 -12.69 -2.65
N ARG A 46 -7.80 -12.70 -1.40
CA ARG A 46 -8.56 -12.28 -0.22
C ARG A 46 -8.38 -10.79 0.10
N LEU A 47 -7.51 -10.08 -0.63
CA LEU A 47 -7.29 -8.65 -0.45
C LEU A 47 -8.53 -7.86 -0.92
N ARG A 48 -9.05 -7.00 -0.06
CA ARG A 48 -10.23 -6.14 -0.32
C ARG A 48 -9.92 -4.65 -0.35
N GLY A 49 -8.72 -4.27 0.09
CA GLY A 49 -8.32 -2.88 0.12
C GLY A 49 -6.80 -2.74 0.14
N GLN A 50 -6.32 -1.65 -0.44
CA GLN A 50 -4.92 -1.26 -0.46
C GLN A 50 -4.81 0.23 -0.19
N GLY A 51 -3.93 0.61 0.74
CA GLY A 51 -3.77 2.00 1.16
C GLY A 51 -2.31 2.43 1.06
N TYR A 52 -2.02 3.37 0.16
CA TYR A 52 -0.65 3.87 -0.08
C TYR A 52 -0.64 5.39 -0.26
N ASP A 53 0.55 5.99 -0.20
CA ASP A 53 0.73 7.42 -0.49
C ASP A 53 0.51 7.77 -1.97
N GLY A 54 0.70 9.05 -2.28
CA GLY A 54 0.53 9.60 -3.62
C GLY A 54 1.76 9.50 -4.51
N ALA A 55 2.78 8.71 -4.17
CA ALA A 55 3.96 8.56 -5.02
C ALA A 55 3.57 7.91 -6.36
N SER A 56 4.24 8.30 -7.44
CA SER A 56 3.90 7.88 -8.81
C SER A 56 3.95 6.35 -9.00
N ASN A 57 4.94 5.69 -8.39
CA ASN A 57 5.06 4.24 -8.36
C ASN A 57 3.96 3.54 -7.54
N MET A 58 3.23 4.25 -6.66
CA MET A 58 2.13 3.70 -5.86
C MET A 58 0.77 3.97 -6.51
N ARG A 59 0.45 5.24 -6.78
CA ARG A 59 -0.86 5.71 -7.29
C ARG A 59 -1.02 5.62 -8.82
N GLY A 60 0.08 5.37 -9.55
CA GLY A 60 0.10 5.46 -11.01
C GLY A 60 -1.02 4.64 -11.65
N GLU A 61 -1.79 5.25 -12.55
CA GLU A 61 -2.98 4.63 -13.15
C GLU A 61 -2.63 3.49 -14.12
N PHE A 62 -1.53 3.66 -14.86
CA PHE A 62 -1.10 2.70 -15.88
C PHE A 62 -0.11 1.67 -15.35
N ASN A 63 0.85 2.10 -14.53
CA ASN A 63 1.97 1.27 -14.06
C ASN A 63 2.16 1.31 -12.55
N GLY A 64 1.31 2.00 -11.79
CA GLY A 64 1.45 2.09 -10.34
C GLY A 64 1.09 0.78 -9.65
N LEU A 65 1.61 0.59 -8.45
CA LEU A 65 1.34 -0.58 -7.61
C LEU A 65 -0.16 -0.83 -7.46
N GLN A 66 -0.95 0.23 -7.27
CA GLN A 66 -2.41 0.16 -7.21
C GLN A 66 -3.01 -0.63 -8.38
N LYS A 67 -2.59 -0.32 -9.61
CA LYS A 67 -3.08 -0.95 -10.83
C LYS A 67 -2.65 -2.41 -10.87
N LEU A 68 -1.37 -2.66 -10.61
CA LEU A 68 -0.80 -4.02 -10.65
C LEU A 68 -1.45 -4.97 -9.63
N ILE A 69 -1.85 -4.46 -8.46
CA ILE A 69 -2.57 -5.23 -7.45
C ILE A 69 -4.04 -5.45 -7.85
N ARG A 70 -4.68 -4.46 -8.49
CA ARG A 70 -6.04 -4.61 -9.00
C ARG A 70 -6.15 -5.62 -10.14
N ASP A 71 -5.11 -5.76 -10.95
CA ASP A 71 -5.07 -6.76 -12.03
C ASP A 71 -5.05 -8.19 -11.47
N GLU A 72 -4.48 -8.38 -10.28
CA GLU A 72 -4.41 -9.67 -9.57
C GLU A 72 -5.65 -9.92 -8.70
N SER A 73 -6.18 -8.86 -8.07
CA SER A 73 -7.42 -8.89 -7.29
C SER A 73 -8.28 -7.68 -7.65
N PRO A 74 -9.27 -7.84 -8.56
CA PRO A 74 -10.13 -6.75 -9.01
C PRO A 74 -10.90 -6.03 -7.89
N TYR A 75 -11.09 -6.72 -6.75
CA TYR A 75 -11.80 -6.22 -5.57
C TYR A 75 -10.90 -5.53 -4.55
N ALA A 76 -9.60 -5.39 -4.81
CA ALA A 76 -8.66 -4.69 -3.93
C ALA A 76 -8.70 -3.17 -4.19
N PHE A 77 -9.68 -2.49 -3.58
CA PHE A 77 -9.89 -1.05 -3.80
C PHE A 77 -8.73 -0.21 -3.24
N TYR A 78 -8.30 0.77 -4.02
CA TYR A 78 -7.27 1.72 -3.58
C TYR A 78 -7.86 2.87 -2.78
N VAL A 79 -7.19 3.18 -1.68
CA VAL A 79 -7.45 4.34 -0.82
C VAL A 79 -6.18 5.16 -0.73
N HIS A 80 -6.29 6.44 -1.08
CA HIS A 80 -5.18 7.38 -0.97
C HIS A 80 -4.87 7.71 0.49
N CYS A 81 -3.60 7.64 0.88
CA CYS A 81 -3.16 8.02 2.22
C CYS A 81 -3.00 9.55 2.34
N PHE A 82 -3.95 10.19 3.05
CA PHE A 82 -3.96 11.63 3.27
C PHE A 82 -2.94 12.14 4.31
N ALA A 83 -2.23 11.24 5.02
CA ALA A 83 -1.26 11.61 6.05
C ALA A 83 -0.15 12.55 5.51
N HIS A 84 0.13 12.51 4.22
CA HIS A 84 1.15 13.33 3.57
C HIS A 84 0.76 14.81 3.42
N GLN A 85 -0.54 15.14 3.31
CA GLN A 85 -0.98 16.54 3.12
C GLN A 85 -0.69 17.42 4.35
N LEU A 86 -0.61 16.82 5.54
CA LEU A 86 -0.28 17.53 6.77
C LEU A 86 1.22 17.91 6.86
N GLN A 87 2.09 17.26 6.09
CA GLN A 87 3.53 17.52 6.11
C GLN A 87 3.96 18.63 5.13
N LEU A 88 3.30 18.75 3.98
CA LEU A 88 3.68 19.72 2.93
C LEU A 88 3.18 21.14 3.19
N ARG A 89 2.19 21.34 4.06
CA ARG A 89 1.74 22.70 4.43
C ARG A 89 2.76 23.48 5.29
N ARG A 90 3.83 22.83 5.76
CA ARG A 90 4.93 23.49 6.49
C ARG A 90 6.09 23.94 5.61
N SER A 91 6.23 23.43 4.39
CA SER A 91 7.34 23.80 3.49
C SER A 91 7.00 24.94 2.51
N SER A 92 5.72 25.30 2.36
CA SER A 92 5.32 26.46 1.53
C SER A 92 5.43 27.81 2.24
N GLU A 93 5.58 27.84 3.57
CA GLU A 93 5.82 29.09 4.33
C GLU A 93 7.29 29.52 4.31
N TYR A 94 8.21 28.68 3.84
CA TYR A 94 9.65 28.99 3.73
C TYR A 94 10.05 29.64 2.39
N PHE A 95 9.09 29.96 1.51
CA PHE A 95 9.35 30.65 0.24
C PHE A 95 8.71 32.06 0.16
N GLN A 96 8.29 32.62 1.30
CA GLN A 96 7.86 34.04 1.41
C GLN A 96 8.52 34.81 2.57
N GLN A 97 9.79 34.52 2.90
CA GLN A 97 10.67 35.45 3.62
C GLN A 97 12.04 35.48 2.96
#